data_AF-A0A9P5V2D3-F1
#
_entry.id   AF-A0A9P5V2D3-F1
#
_cell.length_a   1.000
_cell.length_b   1.000
_cell.length_c   1.000
_cell.angle_alpha   90.00
_cell.angle_beta   90.00
_cell.angle_gamma   90.00
#
_symmetry.space_group_name_H-M   'P 1'
#
loop_
_entity.id
_entity.type
_entity.pdbx_description
1 polymer ?
#
loop_
_entity_poly.entity_id
_entity_poly.type
_entity_poly.pdbx_seq_one_letter_code
_entity_poly.pdbx_strand_id
1 'polypeptide(L)' 'MGGYLTQDPAIEKWVRMRESTAKHFAWNARNVRSVGILGLVIPGALLYLALATDGQFKWAAKGPSPKAAPVEEDA' A
#
# COMPACT_ATOMS: atom_id res chain seq x y z
N MET A 1 -25.26 26.33 25.81
CA MET A 1 -26.35 25.58 25.14
C MET A 1 -25.76 24.99 23.87
N GLY A 2 -25.31 23.73 23.93
CA GLY A 2 -24.62 23.07 22.81
C GLY A 2 -25.55 22.92 21.60
N GLY A 3 -25.04 23.22 20.42
CA GLY A 3 -25.81 23.13 19.17
C GLY A 3 -26.31 21.71 18.94
N TYR A 4 -27.62 21.57 18.72
CA TYR A 4 -28.25 20.30 18.38
C TYR A 4 -27.81 19.90 16.96
N LEU A 5 -27.15 18.76 16.81
CA LEU A 5 -26.78 18.24 15.49
C LEU A 5 -28.06 17.80 14.78
N THR A 6 -28.38 18.44 13.64
CA THR A 6 -29.49 18.00 12.79
C THR A 6 -29.18 16.62 12.25
N GLN A 7 -29.96 15.62 12.65
CA GLN A 7 -29.85 14.27 12.11
C GLN A 7 -30.52 14.19 10.74
N ASP A 8 -29.72 13.91 9.71
CA ASP A 8 -30.22 13.63 8.37
C ASP A 8 -30.51 12.12 8.24
N PRO A 9 -31.78 11.72 8.05
CA PRO A 9 -32.14 10.32 7.93
C PRO A 9 -31.51 9.63 6.71
N ALA A 10 -31.11 10.37 5.67
CA ALA A 10 -30.40 9.80 4.53
C ALA A 10 -28.97 9.38 4.90
N ILE A 11 -28.26 10.23 5.66
CA ILE A 11 -26.91 9.93 6.14
C ILE A 11 -26.95 8.72 7.07
N GLU A 12 -27.90 8.67 8.00
CA GLU A 12 -28.04 7.55 8.93
C GLU A 12 -28.31 6.22 8.22
N LYS A 13 -29.17 6.22 7.19
CA LYS A 13 -29.43 5.03 6.37
C LYS A 13 -28.18 4.58 5.63
N TRP A 14 -27.41 5.51 5.07
CA TRP A 14 -26.18 5.19 4.37
C TRP A 14 -25.12 4.61 5.31
N VAL A 15 -24.93 5.21 6.50
CA VAL A 15 -24.05 4.69 7.54
C VAL A 15 -24.49 3.28 7.93
N ARG A 16 -25.78 3.08 8.21
CA ARG A 16 -26.33 1.78 8.60
C ARG A 16 -26.17 0.71 7.52
N MET A 17 -26.29 1.06 6.23
CA MET A 17 -25.99 0.13 5.14
C MET A 17 -24.53 -0.33 5.18
N ARG A 18 -23.58 0.59 5.36
CA ARG A 18 -22.15 0.26 5.42
C ARG A 18 -21.81 -0.61 6.62
N GLU A 19 -22.32 -0.25 7.80
CA GLU A 19 -22.08 -1.01 9.03
C GLU A 19 -22.68 -2.43 8.97
N SER A 20 -23.80 -2.60 8.27
CA SER A 20 -24.45 -3.91 8.10
C SER A 20 -23.97 -4.72 6.89
N THR A 21 -22.95 -4.25 6.17
CA THR A 21 -22.43 -4.93 4.95
C THR A 21 -22.05 -6.39 5.23
N ALA A 22 -21.38 -6.66 6.36
CA ALA A 22 -20.93 -8.01 6.71
C ALA A 22 -22.10 -8.99 6.90
N LYS A 23 -23.26 -8.52 7.39
CA LYS A 23 -24.44 -9.37 7.62
C LYS A 23 -25.09 -9.86 6.32
N HIS A 24 -24.91 -9.10 5.24
CA HIS A 24 -25.50 -9.38 3.92
C HIS A 24 -24.45 -9.91 2.94
N PHE A 25 -23.25 -10.21 3.41
CA PHE A 25 -22.19 -10.76 2.57
C PHE A 25 -22.49 -12.22 2.20
N ALA A 26 -22.28 -12.56 0.94
CA ALA A 26 -22.44 -13.92 0.44
C ALA A 26 -21.20 -14.36 -0.36
N TRP A 27 -20.82 -15.61 -0.20
CA TRP A 27 -19.76 -16.26 -0.98
C TRP A 27 -20.29 -16.66 -2.35
N ASN A 28 -20.24 -15.72 -3.29
CA ASN A 28 -20.49 -15.99 -4.70
C ASN A 28 -19.16 -15.99 -5.48
N ALA A 29 -19.18 -16.50 -6.71
CA ALA A 29 -17.98 -16.62 -7.53
C ALA A 29 -17.26 -15.27 -7.75
N ARG A 30 -18.00 -14.15 -7.82
CA ARG A 30 -17.43 -12.81 -7.96
C ARG A 30 -16.68 -12.39 -6.70
N ASN A 31 -17.30 -12.53 -5.54
CA ASN A 31 -16.74 -12.13 -4.25
C ASN A 31 -15.52 -12.99 -3.89
N VAL A 32 -15.59 -14.30 -4.13
CA VAL A 32 -14.45 -15.21 -3.93
C VAL A 32 -13.26 -14.80 -4.79
N ARG A 33 -13.49 -14.45 -6.07
CA ARG A 33 -12.41 -13.93 -6.95
C ARG A 33 -11.82 -12.64 -6.41
N SER A 34 -12.65 -11.68 -6.01
CA SER A 34 -12.17 -10.41 -5.45
C SER A 34 -11.35 -10.61 -4.17
N VAL A 35 -11.83 -11.44 -3.25
CA VAL A 35 -11.12 -11.76 -1.99
C VAL A 35 -9.81 -12.48 -2.28
N GLY A 36 -9.80 -13.47 -3.18
CA GLY A 36 -8.58 -14.19 -3.55
C GLY A 36 -7.54 -13.29 -4.21
N ILE A 37 -7.95 -12.46 -5.17
CA ILE A 37 -7.04 -11.56 -5.88
C ILE A 37 -6.47 -10.50 -4.93
N LEU A 38 -7.34 -9.76 -4.24
CA LEU A 38 -6.92 -8.63 -3.40
C LEU A 38 -6.30 -9.08 -2.08
N GLY A 39 -6.78 -10.17 -1.50
CA GLY A 39 -6.34 -10.66 -0.19
C GLY A 39 -5.14 -11.60 -0.22
N LEU A 40 -4.89 -12.29 -1.33
CA LEU A 40 -3.79 -13.26 -1.43
C LEU A 40 -2.86 -12.99 -2.62
N VAL A 41 -3.41 -12.88 -3.84
CA VAL A 41 -2.58 -12.81 -5.05
C VAL A 41 -1.73 -11.55 -5.07
N ILE A 42 -2.33 -10.37 -4.87
CA ILE A 42 -1.60 -9.10 -4.88
C ILE A 42 -0.56 -9.02 -3.75
N PRO A 43 -0.92 -9.21 -2.46
CA PRO A 43 0.09 -9.14 -1.40
C PRO A 43 1.15 -10.22 -1.52
N GLY A 44 0.79 -11.44 -1.93
CA GLY A 44 1.74 -12.52 -2.16
C GLY A 44 2.72 -12.22 -3.31
N ALA A 45 2.23 -11.69 -4.43
CA ALA A 45 3.07 -11.30 -5.55
C ALA A 45 4.02 -10.14 -5.19
N LEU A 46 3.52 -9.14 -4.46
CA LEU A 46 4.34 -8.03 -3.98
C LEU A 46 5.44 -8.51 -3.02
N LEU A 47 5.10 -9.38 -2.08
CA LEU A 47 6.08 -9.97 -1.16
C LEU A 47 7.14 -10.77 -1.91
N TYR A 48 6.72 -11.62 -2.86
CA TYR A 48 7.64 -12.39 -3.69
C TYR A 48 8.60 -11.48 -4.47
N LEU A 49 8.07 -10.45 -5.13
CA LEU A 49 8.89 -9.49 -5.89
C LEU A 49 9.85 -8.72 -4.98
N ALA A 50 9.40 -8.32 -3.79
CA ALA A 50 10.25 -7.64 -2.82
C ALA A 50 11.43 -8.52 -2.42
N LEU A 51 11.17 -9.79 -2.06
CA LEU A 51 12.22 -10.74 -1.70
C LEU A 51 13.16 -11.07 -2.88
N ALA A 52 12.63 -11.16 -4.09
CA ALA A 52 13.43 -11.47 -5.27
C ALA A 52 14.34 -10.29 -5.69
N THR A 53 13.91 -9.05 -5.46
CA THR A 53 14.62 -7.84 -5.88
C THR A 53 15.39 -7.15 -4.76
N ASP A 54 15.30 -7.66 -3.53
CA ASP A 54 15.99 -7.10 -2.37
C ASP A 54 17.51 -7.11 -2.56
N GLY A 55 18.13 -5.95 -2.36
CA GLY A 55 19.58 -5.75 -2.53
C GLY A 55 20.12 -5.91 -3.97
N GLN A 56 19.30 -6.27 -4.96
CA GLN A 56 19.74 -6.43 -6.35
C GLN A 56 20.16 -5.10 -6.97
N PHE A 57 19.41 -4.04 -6.69
CA PHE A 57 19.65 -2.74 -7.28
C PHE A 57 20.28 -1.77 -6.26
N LYS A 58 21.60 -1.61 -6.36
CA LYS A 58 22.34 -0.59 -5.60
C LYS A 58 22.46 0.68 -6.44
N TRP A 59 21.53 1.60 -6.26
CA TRP A 59 21.53 2.92 -6.91
C TRP A 59 22.44 3.90 -6.16
N ALA A 60 23.63 3.45 -5.76
CA ALA A 60 24.63 4.38 -5.27
C ALA A 60 24.99 5.28 -6.44
N ALA A 61 24.70 6.58 -6.31
CA ALA A 61 25.27 7.57 -7.21
C ALA A 61 26.78 7.33 -7.18
N LYS A 62 27.32 6.91 -8.32
CA LYS A 62 28.76 6.71 -8.50
C LYS A 62 29.38 8.10 -8.43
N GLY A 63 29.60 8.60 -7.22
CA GLY A 63 30.45 9.76 -6.99
C GLY A 63 31.81 9.50 -7.65
N PRO A 64 32.49 10.53 -8.16
CA PRO A 64 33.77 10.35 -8.84
C PRO A 64 34.68 9.50 -7.95
N SER A 65 35.20 8.41 -8.53
CA SER A 65 36.06 7.49 -7.80
C SER A 65 37.26 8.27 -7.21
N PRO A 66 37.72 7.96 -5.99
CA PRO A 66 38.82 8.67 -5.33
C PRO A 66 40.16 8.75 -6.10
N LYS A 67 40.29 8.03 -7.22
CA LYS A 67 41.49 8.05 -8.08
C LYS A 67 41.66 9.31 -8.94
N ALA A 68 40.82 10.33 -8.77
CA ALA A 68 40.94 11.62 -9.46
C ALA A 68 41.36 12.78 -8.54
N ALA A 69 41.76 12.51 -7.28
CA ALA A 69 42.46 13.52 -6.51
C ALA A 69 43.89 13.65 -7.10
N PRO A 70 44.30 14.81 -7.64
CA PRO A 70 45.68 15.01 -8.03
C PRO A 70 46.54 14.78 -6.79
N VAL A 71 47.50 13.86 -6.89
CA VAL A 71 48.54 13.69 -5.88
C VAL A 71 49.31 15.00 -5.89
N GLU A 72 49.27 15.77 -4.80
CA GLU A 72 50.17 16.91 -4.66
C GLU A 72 51.59 16.34 -4.67
N GLU A 73 52.36 16.68 -5.71
CA GLU A 73 53.80 16.41 -5.75
C GLU A 73 54.47 17.35 -4.76
N ASP A 74 54.67 16.87 -3.54
CA ASP A 74 55.55 17.48 -2.56
C ASP A 74 57.02 17.10 -2.86
N ALA A 75 57.82 18.15 -3.12
CA ALA A 75 59.28 18.30 -3.05
C ALA A 75 60.17 17.72 -4.19
#